data_AF-A0A350IQG2-F1
#
_entry.id   AF-A0A350IQG2-F1
#
_cell.length_a   1.000
_cell.length_b   1.000
_cell.length_c   1.000
_cell.angle_alpha   90.00
_cell.angle_beta   90.00
_cell.angle_gamma   90.00
#
_symmetry.space_group_name_H-M   'P 1'
#
loop_
_entity.id
_entity.type
_entity.pdbx_description
1 polymer ?
#
loop_
_entity_poly.entity_id
_entity_poly.type
_entity_poly.pdbx_seq_one_letter_code
_entity_poly.pdbx_strand_id
1 'polypeptide(L)'
;MAERRDGQLRIGVLSPLVAGSYMSAVLSAVESTVATAGGRVIAIQTLDLSQGGLDTLVPQYNLHAAWDHVAGFVVLVNAVDRTYLEALRGAGKPVVLLSEEMAGFSCPVVRPDNRSGVLQAVAHLVQHGHRRIAFVGSPFQPDARERLDAYRDALTDHGIATDDSLLFETSDNLEGSGEAAGRAMLAAGLPSTAVVAATDFNALGVMKALGDAGLSLPDDQAIVGFDDVDAASSVRPTLSSVRQSFRATGRLAASLLLEMVDGHAVAPGRHLVPTWFVPRESCGCATGSAVEVIAELDPASLPTPRDRLRFRLQRLLFGGEPLPPEELATLDQAVELIAGCVGPGCGATEPAHDACRRAARALFSLSPRWTTITACVDCLRRYCQEVRDAAPEAGAPLEEGISEVMLELSRALAQREATANTTLHLQMRREHQLSMGLMSGSSGDPRA
;
A
#
# COMPACT_ATOMS: atom_id res chain seq x y z
N MET A 1 1.80 33.58 12.11
CA MET A 1 2.09 32.59 13.18
C MET A 1 0.94 31.60 13.16
N ALA A 2 1.21 30.34 12.86
CA ALA A 2 0.23 29.26 12.89
C ALA A 2 -0.65 29.35 14.16
N GLU A 3 -1.96 29.13 14.02
CA GLU A 3 -2.94 29.16 15.10
C GLU A 3 -2.67 28.03 16.13
N ARG A 4 -1.62 28.22 16.94
CA ARG A 4 -1.23 27.33 18.04
C ARG A 4 -2.08 27.68 19.26
N ARG A 5 -3.29 27.14 19.34
CA ARG A 5 -4.15 27.33 20.52
C ARG A 5 -3.56 26.49 21.68
N ASP A 6 -3.19 27.16 22.78
CA ASP A 6 -2.42 26.64 23.92
C ASP A 6 -0.99 26.19 23.59
N GLY A 7 -0.39 26.70 22.50
CA GLY A 7 0.99 26.38 22.10
C GLY A 7 1.18 25.02 21.42
N GLN A 8 0.13 24.20 21.30
CA GLN A 8 0.18 22.87 20.69
C GLN A 8 -0.43 22.86 19.29
N LEU A 9 0.35 22.44 18.30
CA LEU A 9 -0.10 22.20 16.93
C LEU A 9 -1.00 20.96 16.89
N ARG A 10 -2.23 21.09 16.38
CA ARG A 10 -3.14 19.96 16.18
C ARG A 10 -3.71 19.98 14.77
N ILE A 11 -3.74 18.82 14.12
CA ILE A 11 -4.28 18.64 12.77
C ILE A 11 -5.50 17.73 12.85
N GLY A 12 -6.58 18.12 12.18
CA GLY A 12 -7.77 17.28 12.03
C GLY A 12 -7.61 16.31 10.86
N VAL A 13 -8.10 15.09 11.02
CA VAL A 13 -8.23 14.11 9.92
C VAL A 13 -9.69 13.70 9.83
N LEU A 14 -10.37 14.09 8.76
CA LEU A 14 -11.75 13.67 8.49
C LEU A 14 -11.72 12.39 7.65
N SER A 15 -12.40 11.35 8.11
CA SER A 15 -12.48 10.07 7.40
C SER A 15 -13.88 9.47 7.51
N PRO A 16 -14.43 8.80 6.47
CA PRO A 16 -15.68 8.05 6.60
C PRO A 16 -15.59 7.03 7.73
N LEU A 17 -14.50 6.25 7.77
CA LEU A 17 -14.20 5.25 8.79
C LEU A 17 -12.77 5.47 9.29
N VAL A 18 -12.51 5.25 10.58
CA VAL A 18 -11.14 5.35 11.14
C VAL A 18 -10.41 4.00 11.17
N ALA A 19 -11.08 2.92 10.77
CA ALA A 19 -10.53 1.57 10.70
C ALA A 19 -10.44 1.08 9.24
N GLY A 20 -9.53 0.14 8.99
CA GLY A 20 -9.27 -0.45 7.67
C GLY A 20 -7.81 -0.29 7.25
N SER A 21 -7.30 -1.20 6.43
CA SER A 21 -5.88 -1.25 6.03
C SER A 21 -5.39 0.05 5.39
N TYR A 22 -6.19 0.63 4.49
CA TYR A 22 -5.91 1.92 3.87
C TYR A 22 -5.97 3.08 4.89
N MET A 23 -7.06 3.17 5.67
CA MET A 23 -7.29 4.25 6.64
C MET A 23 -6.22 4.30 7.72
N SER A 24 -5.90 3.15 8.32
CA SER A 24 -4.92 3.07 9.41
C SER A 24 -3.53 3.43 8.91
N ALA A 25 -3.13 2.99 7.72
CA ALA A 25 -1.81 3.32 7.16
C ALA A 25 -1.66 4.81 6.85
N VAL A 26 -2.68 5.43 6.26
CA VAL A 26 -2.71 6.88 5.99
C VAL A 26 -2.69 7.66 7.30
N LEU A 27 -3.57 7.33 8.26
CA LEU A 27 -3.65 8.04 9.54
C LEU A 27 -2.34 7.94 10.33
N SER A 28 -1.72 6.77 10.39
CA SER A 28 -0.41 6.60 11.05
C SER A 28 0.69 7.43 10.38
N ALA A 29 0.67 7.56 9.04
CA ALA A 29 1.64 8.37 8.33
C ALA A 29 1.43 9.88 8.53
N VAL A 30 0.18 10.34 8.58
CA VAL A 30 -0.17 11.71 8.93
C VAL A 30 0.26 12.01 10.37
N GLU A 31 -0.06 11.12 11.32
CA GLU A 31 0.31 11.25 12.72
C GLU A 31 1.83 11.34 12.90
N SER A 32 2.59 10.43 12.30
CA SER A 32 4.05 10.44 12.40
C SER A 32 4.64 11.74 11.85
N THR A 33 4.15 12.24 10.71
CA THR A 33 4.64 13.48 10.09
C THR A 33 4.33 14.69 10.97
N VAL A 34 3.11 14.77 11.51
CA VAL A 34 2.70 15.86 12.40
C VAL A 34 3.44 15.79 13.75
N ALA A 35 3.72 14.59 14.26
CA ALA A 35 4.49 14.38 15.48
C ALA A 35 5.93 14.86 15.36
N THR A 36 6.59 14.66 14.20
CA THR A 36 7.92 15.21 13.91
C THR A 36 7.93 16.75 13.94
N ALA A 37 6.83 17.39 13.59
CA ALA A 37 6.64 18.85 13.73
C ALA A 37 6.23 19.29 15.16
N GLY A 38 6.23 18.38 16.14
CA GLY A 38 5.82 18.64 17.53
C GLY A 38 4.31 18.75 17.72
N GLY A 39 3.52 18.30 16.75
CA GLY A 39 2.06 18.35 16.77
C GLY A 39 1.37 17.07 17.23
N ARG A 40 0.05 17.08 17.14
CA ARG A 40 -0.85 15.94 17.39
C ARG A 40 -1.93 15.85 16.32
N VAL A 41 -2.50 14.67 16.13
CA VAL A 41 -3.62 14.44 15.21
C VAL A 41 -4.91 14.16 15.98
N ILE A 42 -6.02 14.73 15.50
CA ILE A 42 -7.39 14.41 15.93
C ILE A 42 -8.09 13.74 14.74
N ALA A 43 -8.31 12.43 14.82
CA ALA A 43 -9.08 11.69 13.82
C ALA A 43 -10.58 11.80 14.12
N ILE A 44 -11.37 12.09 13.10
CA ILE A 44 -12.81 12.30 13.18
C ILE A 44 -13.48 11.38 12.17
N GLN A 45 -14.28 10.45 12.68
CA GLN A 45 -15.14 9.63 11.85
C GLN A 45 -16.38 10.42 11.42
N THR A 46 -16.71 10.35 10.14
CA THR A 46 -17.78 11.13 9.52
C THR A 46 -18.97 10.27 9.07
N LEU A 47 -18.76 8.99 8.77
CA LEU A 47 -19.86 8.05 8.54
C LEU A 47 -20.45 7.62 9.88
N ASP A 48 -21.73 7.92 10.05
CA ASP A 48 -22.57 7.39 11.12
C ASP A 48 -23.42 6.24 10.58
N LEU A 49 -22.98 5.01 10.82
CA LEU A 49 -23.68 3.78 10.42
C LEU A 49 -25.06 3.63 11.08
N SER A 50 -25.37 4.44 12.11
CA SER A 50 -26.71 4.46 12.73
C SER A 50 -27.70 5.36 11.98
N GLN A 51 -27.21 6.27 11.14
CA GLN A 51 -28.01 7.24 10.37
C GLN A 51 -28.11 6.92 8.88
N GLY A 52 -27.47 5.83 8.42
CA GLY A 52 -27.52 5.36 7.03
C GLY A 52 -26.77 4.05 6.82
N GLY A 53 -27.02 3.39 5.69
CA GLY A 53 -26.27 2.20 5.26
C GLY A 53 -24.94 2.55 4.57
N LEU A 54 -24.11 1.53 4.35
CA LEU A 54 -22.85 1.62 3.56
C LEU A 54 -23.06 2.13 2.11
N ASP A 55 -24.31 2.18 1.64
CA ASP A 55 -24.71 2.66 0.31
C ASP A 55 -24.58 4.18 0.14
N THR A 56 -24.35 4.94 1.22
CA THR A 56 -24.19 6.39 1.15
C THR A 56 -22.78 6.74 0.68
N LEU A 57 -22.64 7.22 -0.55
CA LEU A 57 -21.33 7.57 -1.13
C LEU A 57 -20.60 8.69 -0.38
N VAL A 58 -21.31 9.65 0.24
CA VAL A 58 -20.74 10.71 1.08
C VAL A 58 -21.66 10.91 2.31
N PRO A 59 -21.16 10.79 3.56
CA PRO A 59 -21.95 11.00 4.76
C PRO A 59 -22.51 12.42 4.84
N GLN A 60 -23.74 12.56 5.36
CA GLN A 60 -24.27 13.85 5.78
C GLN A 60 -23.63 14.25 7.11
N TYR A 61 -22.49 14.92 7.04
CA TYR A 61 -21.73 15.35 8.20
C TYR A 61 -21.75 16.88 8.34
N ASN A 62 -22.35 17.38 9.42
CA ASN A 62 -22.52 18.82 9.68
C ASN A 62 -21.95 19.27 11.04
N LEU A 63 -21.28 18.38 11.78
CA LEU A 63 -20.72 18.70 13.08
C LEU A 63 -19.40 19.44 12.91
N HIS A 64 -19.25 20.61 13.54
CA HIS A 64 -17.98 21.36 13.56
C HIS A 64 -17.01 20.79 14.61
N ALA A 65 -16.75 19.48 14.52
CA ALA A 65 -15.95 18.77 15.51
C ALA A 65 -14.51 19.28 15.55
N ALA A 66 -14.11 19.80 16.72
CA ALA A 66 -12.75 20.26 17.01
C ALA A 66 -12.18 21.39 16.12
N TRP A 67 -13.00 22.11 15.33
CA TRP A 67 -12.53 23.20 14.44
C TRP A 67 -11.70 24.25 15.19
N ASP A 68 -12.16 24.57 16.39
CA ASP A 68 -11.57 25.51 17.33
C ASP A 68 -10.23 25.04 17.92
N HIS A 69 -9.91 23.76 17.79
CA HIS A 69 -8.75 23.11 18.39
C HIS A 69 -7.72 22.65 17.36
N VAL A 70 -8.06 22.64 16.06
CA VAL A 70 -7.18 22.22 14.98
C VAL A 70 -6.81 23.37 14.05
N ALA A 71 -5.59 23.31 13.53
CA ALA A 71 -5.03 24.32 12.63
C ALA A 71 -5.43 24.12 11.16
N GLY A 72 -5.89 22.92 10.79
CA GLY A 72 -6.26 22.55 9.43
C GLY A 72 -6.69 21.09 9.34
N PHE A 73 -7.13 20.65 8.16
CA PHE A 73 -7.68 19.32 7.95
C PHE A 73 -7.05 18.58 6.77
N VAL A 74 -6.66 17.32 7.01
CA VAL A 74 -6.54 16.31 5.95
C VAL A 74 -7.90 15.64 5.82
N VAL A 75 -8.43 15.54 4.61
CA VAL A 75 -9.77 14.98 4.37
C VAL A 75 -9.64 13.81 3.41
N LEU A 76 -10.05 12.63 3.89
CA LEU A 76 -10.06 11.42 3.08
C LEU A 76 -11.27 11.43 2.14
N VAL A 77 -11.14 10.68 1.04
CA VAL A 77 -12.20 10.55 0.02
C VAL A 77 -13.55 10.31 0.68
N ASN A 78 -14.55 11.07 0.21
CA ASN A 78 -15.93 10.96 0.66
C ASN A 78 -16.17 11.16 2.16
N ALA A 79 -15.23 11.73 2.93
CA ALA A 79 -15.48 12.00 4.36
C ALA A 79 -16.58 13.06 4.56
N VAL A 80 -16.60 14.09 3.71
CA VAL A 80 -17.52 15.23 3.82
C VAL A 80 -17.87 15.78 2.45
N ASP A 81 -18.97 16.51 2.36
CA ASP A 81 -19.42 17.14 1.13
C ASP A 81 -18.72 18.50 0.86
N ARG A 82 -18.96 19.07 -0.32
CA ARG A 82 -18.43 20.39 -0.70
C ARG A 82 -18.86 21.49 0.26
N THR A 83 -20.10 21.45 0.76
CA THR A 83 -20.66 22.46 1.66
C THR A 83 -19.84 22.57 2.93
N TYR A 84 -19.47 21.42 3.51
CA TYR A 84 -18.63 21.35 4.70
C TYR A 84 -17.21 21.85 4.43
N LEU A 85 -16.63 21.49 3.27
CA LEU A 85 -15.30 21.99 2.87
C LEU A 85 -15.29 23.52 2.69
N GLU A 86 -16.33 24.09 2.10
CA GLU A 86 -16.51 25.54 1.96
C GLU A 86 -16.64 26.22 3.33
N ALA A 87 -17.34 25.59 4.28
CA ALA A 87 -17.46 26.08 5.64
C ALA A 87 -16.11 26.04 6.39
N LEU A 88 -15.29 25.00 6.22
CA LEU A 88 -13.91 24.94 6.72
C LEU A 88 -13.07 26.11 6.18
N ARG A 89 -13.15 26.35 4.87
CA ARG A 89 -12.44 27.46 4.22
C ARG A 89 -12.91 28.81 4.75
N GLY A 90 -14.22 28.99 4.94
CA GLY A 90 -14.81 30.20 5.53
C GLY A 90 -14.34 30.45 6.97
N ALA A 91 -14.04 29.39 7.72
CA ALA A 91 -13.44 29.45 9.05
C ALA A 91 -11.90 29.59 9.04
N GLY A 92 -11.29 29.81 7.87
CA GLY A 92 -9.84 29.98 7.73
C GLY A 92 -9.03 28.70 7.92
N LYS A 93 -9.65 27.51 7.82
CA LYS A 93 -8.97 26.22 8.01
C LYS A 93 -8.46 25.71 6.65
N PRO A 94 -7.13 25.57 6.45
CA PRO A 94 -6.58 24.96 5.26
C PRO A 94 -6.99 23.49 5.17
N VAL A 95 -7.16 23.02 3.93
CA VAL A 95 -7.64 21.68 3.60
C VAL A 95 -6.72 21.05 2.57
N VAL A 96 -6.35 19.80 2.81
CA VAL A 96 -5.73 18.92 1.81
C VAL A 96 -6.63 17.69 1.64
N LEU A 97 -7.00 17.36 0.41
CA LEU A 97 -7.81 16.18 0.10
C LEU A 97 -6.92 14.98 -0.24
N LEU A 98 -7.42 13.78 0.01
CA LEU A 98 -6.84 12.53 -0.46
C LEU A 98 -7.76 11.84 -1.47
N SER A 99 -7.15 11.23 -2.49
CA SER A 99 -7.77 10.39 -3.54
C SER A 99 -8.75 11.07 -4.51
N GLU A 100 -9.51 12.10 -4.15
CA GLU A 100 -10.46 12.72 -5.09
C GLU A 100 -10.42 14.25 -5.05
N GLU A 101 -10.53 14.85 -6.25
CA GLU A 101 -10.78 16.27 -6.38
C GLU A 101 -12.26 16.59 -6.16
N MET A 102 -12.54 17.52 -5.25
CA MET A 102 -13.90 18.01 -5.07
C MET A 102 -14.20 19.08 -6.13
N ALA A 103 -15.11 18.78 -7.05
CA ALA A 103 -15.54 19.73 -8.08
C ALA A 103 -16.01 21.05 -7.45
N GLY A 104 -15.47 22.18 -7.94
CA GLY A 104 -15.79 23.51 -7.42
C GLY A 104 -15.04 23.90 -6.14
N PHE A 105 -14.17 23.05 -5.58
CA PHE A 105 -13.37 23.35 -4.40
C PHE A 105 -11.87 23.23 -4.71
N SER A 106 -11.20 24.36 -4.92
CA SER A 106 -9.76 24.41 -5.21
C SER A 106 -8.91 24.24 -3.95
N CYS A 107 -8.16 23.15 -3.84
CA CYS A 107 -7.16 22.89 -2.81
C CYS A 107 -6.12 21.87 -3.31
N PRO A 108 -5.02 21.63 -2.56
CA PRO A 108 -4.13 20.51 -2.86
C PRO A 108 -4.85 19.17 -2.67
N VAL A 109 -4.61 18.25 -3.60
CA VAL A 109 -5.18 16.89 -3.59
C VAL A 109 -4.05 15.88 -3.80
N VAL A 110 -3.78 15.06 -2.80
CA VAL A 110 -2.75 14.02 -2.89
C VAL A 110 -3.37 12.71 -3.37
N ARG A 111 -2.80 12.11 -4.40
CA ARG A 111 -3.33 10.91 -5.04
C ARG A 111 -2.20 9.96 -5.44
N PRO A 112 -2.43 8.64 -5.47
CA PRO A 112 -1.52 7.75 -6.16
C PRO A 112 -1.51 8.07 -7.66
N ASP A 113 -0.36 7.91 -8.32
CA ASP A 113 -0.27 7.91 -9.77
C ASP A 113 -0.86 6.60 -10.33
N ASN A 114 -2.20 6.56 -10.40
CA ASN A 114 -2.96 5.43 -10.93
C ASN A 114 -2.51 5.07 -12.36
N ARG A 115 -2.25 6.10 -13.19
CA ARG A 115 -1.94 5.94 -14.61
C ARG A 115 -0.63 5.18 -14.80
N SER A 116 0.46 5.66 -14.22
CA SER A 116 1.78 5.05 -14.40
C SER A 116 1.80 3.59 -13.94
N GLY A 117 1.11 3.27 -12.86
CA GLY A 117 1.01 1.91 -12.34
C GLY A 117 0.26 0.96 -13.28
N VAL A 118 -0.90 1.38 -13.81
CA VAL A 118 -1.68 0.58 -14.75
C VAL A 118 -0.95 0.39 -16.08
N LEU A 119 -0.29 1.43 -16.60
CA LEU A 119 0.54 1.32 -17.81
C LEU A 119 1.62 0.24 -17.64
N GLN A 120 2.32 0.21 -16.49
CA GLN A 120 3.32 -0.82 -16.18
C GLN A 120 2.71 -2.23 -16.14
N ALA A 121 1.57 -2.39 -15.46
CA ALA A 121 0.88 -3.67 -15.33
C ALA A 121 0.44 -4.23 -16.69
N VAL A 122 -0.18 -3.40 -17.53
CA VAL A 122 -0.64 -3.81 -18.87
C VAL A 122 0.55 -4.12 -19.77
N ALA A 123 1.58 -3.26 -19.80
CA ALA A 123 2.80 -3.51 -20.57
C ALA A 123 3.43 -4.87 -20.22
N HIS A 124 3.46 -5.21 -18.93
CA HIS A 124 3.96 -6.50 -18.46
C HIS A 124 3.12 -7.68 -18.98
N LEU A 125 1.79 -7.61 -18.88
CA LEU A 125 0.91 -8.66 -19.44
C LEU A 125 1.09 -8.79 -20.97
N VAL A 126 1.27 -7.68 -21.68
CA VAL A 126 1.54 -7.67 -23.12
C VAL A 126 2.88 -8.33 -23.45
N GLN A 127 3.91 -8.13 -22.62
CA GLN A 127 5.22 -8.78 -22.73
C GLN A 127 5.12 -10.30 -22.50
N HIS A 128 4.23 -10.75 -21.62
CA HIS A 128 3.86 -12.17 -21.47
C HIS A 128 3.00 -12.73 -22.60
N GLY A 129 2.75 -11.94 -23.65
CA GLY A 129 2.02 -12.39 -24.84
C GLY A 129 0.51 -12.23 -24.76
N HIS A 130 -0.03 -11.70 -23.65
CA HIS A 130 -1.47 -11.45 -23.55
C HIS A 130 -1.88 -10.35 -24.53
N ARG A 131 -3.02 -10.56 -25.19
CA ARG A 131 -3.62 -9.62 -26.14
C ARG A 131 -5.10 -9.36 -25.89
N ARG A 132 -5.80 -10.35 -25.33
CA ARG A 132 -7.16 -10.21 -24.81
C ARG A 132 -7.06 -10.07 -23.30
N ILE A 133 -7.01 -8.83 -22.84
CA ILE A 133 -6.92 -8.48 -21.42
C ILE A 133 -8.30 -7.93 -21.03
N ALA A 134 -8.87 -8.37 -19.92
CA ALA A 134 -10.11 -7.84 -19.38
C ALA A 134 -9.84 -6.85 -18.25
N PHE A 135 -10.82 -5.98 -17.99
CA PHE A 135 -10.80 -5.10 -16.83
C PHE A 135 -11.97 -5.42 -15.90
N VAL A 136 -11.73 -5.46 -14.59
CA VAL A 136 -12.76 -5.67 -13.56
C VAL A 136 -12.74 -4.52 -12.58
N GLY A 137 -13.89 -3.91 -12.29
CA GLY A 137 -14.00 -2.92 -11.22
C GLY A 137 -15.17 -1.97 -11.36
N SER A 138 -15.32 -1.08 -10.39
CA SER A 138 -16.43 -0.15 -10.31
C SER A 138 -16.02 1.25 -10.80
N PRO A 139 -16.41 1.67 -12.01
CA PRO A 139 -16.05 2.99 -12.55
C PRO A 139 -16.78 4.16 -11.86
N PHE A 140 -17.68 3.85 -10.91
CA PHE A 140 -18.30 4.85 -10.04
C PHE A 140 -17.32 5.43 -9.01
N GLN A 141 -16.25 4.70 -8.68
CA GLN A 141 -15.18 5.23 -7.85
C GLN A 141 -14.12 5.96 -8.71
N PRO A 142 -13.72 7.19 -8.36
CA PRO A 142 -12.82 8.00 -9.19
C PRO A 142 -11.47 7.34 -9.49
N ASP A 143 -10.83 6.72 -8.49
CA ASP A 143 -9.55 6.04 -8.68
C ASP A 143 -9.70 4.84 -9.64
N ALA A 144 -10.79 4.07 -9.52
CA ALA A 144 -11.06 2.95 -10.43
C ALA A 144 -11.36 3.43 -11.86
N ARG A 145 -12.01 4.59 -12.02
CA ARG A 145 -12.21 5.21 -13.34
C ARG A 145 -10.89 5.63 -13.97
N GLU A 146 -10.00 6.28 -13.23
CA GLU A 146 -8.66 6.62 -13.73
C GLU A 146 -7.85 5.37 -14.12
N ARG A 147 -7.99 4.29 -13.35
CA ARG A 147 -7.37 2.99 -13.68
C ARG A 147 -7.95 2.38 -14.95
N LEU A 148 -9.27 2.47 -15.17
CA LEU A 148 -9.92 2.03 -16.41
C LEU A 148 -9.44 2.84 -17.63
N ASP A 149 -9.36 4.16 -17.49
CA ASP A 149 -8.88 5.05 -18.57
C ASP A 149 -7.41 4.74 -18.90
N ALA A 150 -6.57 4.58 -17.88
CA ALA A 150 -5.16 4.20 -18.06
C ALA A 150 -5.00 2.80 -18.68
N TYR A 151 -5.90 1.86 -18.38
CA TYR A 151 -5.92 0.53 -19.00
C TYR A 151 -6.22 0.64 -20.50
N ARG A 152 -7.21 1.46 -20.89
CA ARG A 152 -7.54 1.70 -22.30
C ARG A 152 -6.39 2.38 -23.05
N ASP A 153 -5.77 3.38 -22.43
CA ASP A 153 -4.57 4.04 -22.96
C ASP A 153 -3.44 3.01 -23.18
N ALA A 154 -3.16 2.17 -22.18
CA ALA A 154 -2.11 1.17 -22.26
C ALA A 154 -2.32 0.13 -23.37
N LEU A 155 -3.56 -0.31 -23.58
CA LEU A 155 -3.89 -1.20 -24.70
C LEU A 155 -3.63 -0.52 -26.04
N THR A 156 -4.05 0.74 -26.17
CA THR A 156 -3.87 1.55 -27.38
C THR A 156 -2.39 1.75 -27.69
N ASP A 157 -1.58 2.05 -26.68
CA ASP A 157 -0.12 2.23 -26.80
C ASP A 157 0.59 0.96 -27.32
N HIS A 158 0.01 -0.22 -27.07
CA HIS A 158 0.52 -1.51 -27.55
C HIS A 158 -0.19 -2.03 -28.81
N GLY A 159 -1.00 -1.19 -29.47
CA GLY A 159 -1.70 -1.53 -30.71
C GLY A 159 -2.84 -2.55 -30.51
N ILE A 160 -3.38 -2.66 -29.30
CA ILE A 160 -4.51 -3.53 -28.96
C ILE A 160 -5.77 -2.68 -28.92
N ALA A 161 -6.77 -3.04 -29.73
CA ALA A 161 -8.05 -2.35 -29.72
C ALA A 161 -8.80 -2.61 -28.40
N THR A 162 -9.37 -1.56 -27.82
CA THR A 162 -10.26 -1.67 -26.66
C THR A 162 -11.53 -2.42 -27.05
N ASP A 163 -11.96 -3.37 -26.22
CA ASP A 163 -13.17 -4.19 -26.42
C ASP A 163 -14.03 -4.08 -25.16
N ASP A 164 -15.17 -3.38 -25.25
CA ASP A 164 -16.06 -3.18 -24.11
C ASP A 164 -16.69 -4.50 -23.62
N SER A 165 -16.69 -5.58 -24.42
CA SER A 165 -17.11 -6.91 -23.96
C SER A 165 -16.13 -7.55 -22.97
N LEU A 166 -14.93 -6.97 -22.82
CA LEU A 166 -13.93 -7.37 -21.83
C LEU A 166 -13.97 -6.51 -20.56
N LEU A 167 -14.96 -5.64 -20.41
CA LEU A 167 -15.18 -4.84 -19.21
C LEU A 167 -16.22 -5.50 -18.33
N PHE A 168 -15.82 -5.86 -17.12
CA PHE A 168 -16.67 -6.49 -16.11
C PHE A 168 -16.88 -5.50 -14.96
N GLU A 169 -17.92 -4.67 -15.11
CA GLU A 169 -18.25 -3.66 -14.11
C GLU A 169 -18.78 -4.29 -12.82
N THR A 170 -18.37 -3.72 -11.68
CA THR A 170 -18.80 -4.14 -10.35
C THR A 170 -19.55 -3.03 -9.62
N SER A 171 -20.44 -3.39 -8.69
CA SER A 171 -21.17 -2.44 -7.85
C SER A 171 -20.25 -1.70 -6.86
N ASP A 172 -19.18 -2.36 -6.41
CA ASP A 172 -18.15 -1.80 -5.55
C ASP A 172 -16.78 -2.42 -5.89
N ASN A 173 -15.74 -1.96 -5.19
CA ASN A 173 -14.37 -2.48 -5.36
C ASN A 173 -13.98 -3.46 -4.24
N LEU A 174 -14.93 -4.27 -3.77
CA LEU A 174 -14.74 -5.30 -2.74
C LEU A 174 -14.69 -6.72 -3.33
N GLU A 175 -14.27 -7.67 -2.50
CA GLU A 175 -14.06 -9.07 -2.89
C GLU A 175 -15.34 -9.74 -3.41
N GLY A 176 -16.47 -9.51 -2.75
CA GLY A 176 -17.76 -10.11 -3.16
C GLY A 176 -18.19 -9.71 -4.57
N SER A 177 -17.99 -8.44 -4.95
CA SER A 177 -18.28 -7.98 -6.30
C SER A 177 -17.26 -8.48 -7.33
N GLY A 178 -15.99 -8.65 -6.92
CA GLY A 178 -14.98 -9.35 -7.74
C GLY A 178 -15.36 -10.81 -8.03
N GLU A 179 -15.90 -11.52 -7.04
CA GLU A 179 -16.38 -12.89 -7.20
C GLU A 179 -17.57 -12.97 -8.18
N ALA A 180 -18.47 -11.99 -8.13
CA ALA A 180 -19.56 -11.87 -9.10
C ALA A 180 -19.04 -11.60 -10.52
N ALA A 181 -18.02 -10.75 -10.68
CA ALA A 181 -17.37 -10.51 -11.97
C ALA A 181 -16.68 -11.77 -12.51
N GLY A 182 -15.98 -12.54 -11.66
CA GLY A 182 -15.37 -13.82 -12.06
C GLY A 182 -16.42 -14.84 -12.55
N ARG A 183 -17.58 -14.93 -11.89
CA ARG A 183 -18.71 -15.73 -12.39
C ARG A 183 -19.24 -15.23 -13.74
N ALA A 184 -19.31 -13.92 -13.94
CA ALA A 184 -19.73 -13.35 -15.22
C ALA A 184 -18.74 -13.67 -16.35
N MET A 185 -17.42 -13.65 -16.05
CA MET A 185 -16.38 -14.09 -16.99
C MET A 185 -16.55 -15.56 -17.39
N LEU A 186 -16.80 -16.44 -16.42
CA LEU A 186 -17.07 -17.86 -16.67
C LEU A 186 -18.32 -18.05 -17.54
N ALA A 187 -19.40 -17.33 -17.25
CA ALA A 187 -20.65 -17.38 -18.02
C ALA A 187 -20.45 -16.87 -19.46
N ALA A 188 -19.51 -15.94 -19.68
CA ALA A 188 -19.11 -15.46 -21.00
C ALA A 188 -18.10 -16.40 -21.71
N GLY A 189 -17.72 -17.53 -21.11
CA GLY A 189 -16.79 -18.49 -21.68
C GLY A 189 -15.32 -18.06 -21.62
N LEU A 190 -14.93 -17.29 -20.59
CA LEU A 190 -13.57 -16.77 -20.37
C LEU A 190 -13.01 -16.05 -21.61
N PRO A 191 -13.58 -14.88 -21.98
CA PRO A 191 -13.26 -14.22 -23.24
C PRO A 191 -11.87 -13.55 -23.26
N SER A 192 -11.09 -13.62 -22.18
CA SER A 192 -9.75 -13.02 -22.05
C SER A 192 -8.75 -14.06 -21.55
N THR A 193 -7.46 -13.74 -21.64
CA THR A 193 -6.35 -14.54 -21.08
C THR A 193 -5.68 -13.87 -19.88
N ALA A 194 -5.95 -12.57 -19.67
CA ALA A 194 -5.49 -11.83 -18.50
C ALA A 194 -6.57 -10.86 -17.99
N VAL A 195 -6.51 -10.50 -16.71
CA VAL A 195 -7.38 -9.52 -16.06
C VAL A 195 -6.55 -8.47 -15.36
N VAL A 196 -6.89 -7.19 -15.55
CA VAL A 196 -6.48 -6.08 -14.70
C VAL A 196 -7.68 -5.68 -13.85
N ALA A 197 -7.59 -5.89 -12.55
CA ALA A 197 -8.62 -5.49 -11.60
C ALA A 197 -8.35 -4.09 -11.07
N ALA A 198 -9.41 -3.33 -10.80
CA ALA A 198 -9.33 -1.99 -10.26
C ALA A 198 -8.72 -1.97 -8.86
N THR A 199 -8.92 -3.02 -8.05
CA THR A 199 -8.29 -3.21 -6.73
C THR A 199 -7.89 -4.66 -6.52
N ASP A 200 -7.03 -4.91 -5.53
CA ASP A 200 -6.66 -6.26 -5.10
C ASP A 200 -7.87 -7.03 -4.58
N PHE A 201 -8.83 -6.37 -3.93
CA PHE A 201 -10.05 -7.06 -3.49
C PHE A 201 -10.88 -7.56 -4.67
N ASN A 202 -11.04 -6.77 -5.73
CA ASN A 202 -11.68 -7.27 -6.96
C ASN A 202 -10.89 -8.46 -7.54
N ALA A 203 -9.57 -8.37 -7.62
CA ALA A 203 -8.73 -9.45 -8.13
C ALA A 203 -8.87 -10.75 -7.30
N LEU A 204 -8.82 -10.64 -5.97
CA LEU A 204 -8.98 -11.77 -5.05
C LEU A 204 -10.36 -12.44 -5.23
N GLY A 205 -11.41 -11.65 -5.40
CA GLY A 205 -12.74 -12.18 -5.70
C GLY A 205 -12.79 -12.95 -7.02
N VAL A 206 -12.18 -12.39 -8.08
CA VAL A 206 -12.07 -13.08 -9.39
C VAL A 206 -11.28 -14.38 -9.24
N MET A 207 -10.11 -14.35 -8.60
CA MET A 207 -9.28 -15.52 -8.35
C MET A 207 -10.07 -16.63 -7.65
N LYS A 208 -10.84 -16.28 -6.62
CA LYS A 208 -11.71 -17.21 -5.90
C LYS A 208 -12.75 -17.84 -6.82
N ALA A 209 -13.51 -17.05 -7.56
CA ALA A 209 -14.55 -17.56 -8.46
C ALA A 209 -13.99 -18.49 -9.56
N LEU A 210 -12.82 -18.14 -10.12
CA LEU A 210 -12.15 -18.96 -11.13
C LEU A 210 -11.57 -20.25 -10.54
N GLY A 211 -10.97 -20.17 -9.35
CA GLY A 211 -10.47 -21.34 -8.62
C GLY A 211 -11.58 -22.31 -8.20
N ASP A 212 -12.73 -21.79 -7.73
CA ASP A 212 -13.92 -22.58 -7.39
C ASP A 212 -14.49 -23.31 -8.63
N ALA A 213 -14.27 -22.76 -9.84
CA ALA A 213 -14.62 -23.39 -11.11
C ALA A 213 -13.56 -24.39 -11.62
N GLY A 214 -12.46 -24.59 -10.88
CA GLY A 214 -11.42 -25.57 -11.19
C GLY A 214 -10.35 -25.09 -12.18
N LEU A 215 -10.28 -23.78 -12.46
CA LEU A 215 -9.23 -23.22 -13.31
C LEU A 215 -7.90 -23.12 -12.57
N SER A 216 -6.82 -23.34 -13.32
CA SER A 216 -5.44 -23.20 -12.88
C SER A 216 -4.93 -21.81 -13.22
N LEU A 217 -4.66 -21.00 -12.20
CA LEU A 217 -4.12 -19.65 -12.36
C LEU A 217 -2.59 -19.70 -12.17
N PRO A 218 -1.79 -19.05 -13.02
CA PRO A 218 -2.17 -18.11 -14.08
C PRO A 218 -2.46 -18.76 -15.46
N ASP A 219 -2.31 -20.07 -15.61
CA ASP A 219 -2.31 -20.76 -16.90
C ASP A 219 -3.60 -20.55 -17.72
N ASP A 220 -4.76 -20.63 -17.07
CA ASP A 220 -6.06 -20.38 -17.69
C ASP A 220 -6.39 -18.88 -17.74
N GLN A 221 -5.90 -18.11 -16.76
CA GLN A 221 -6.17 -16.67 -16.65
C GLN A 221 -5.10 -15.99 -15.77
N ALA A 222 -4.31 -15.10 -16.35
CA ALA A 222 -3.44 -14.21 -15.57
C ALA A 222 -4.28 -13.12 -14.88
N ILE A 223 -3.93 -12.73 -13.65
CA ILE A 223 -4.67 -11.73 -12.87
C ILE A 223 -3.69 -10.74 -12.24
N VAL A 224 -3.98 -9.46 -12.40
CA VAL A 224 -3.28 -8.35 -11.77
C VAL A 224 -4.26 -7.50 -10.99
N GLY A 225 -3.93 -7.17 -9.74
CA GLY A 225 -4.66 -6.22 -8.91
C GLY A 225 -4.01 -4.85 -8.82
N PHE A 226 -4.48 -4.05 -7.86
CA PHE A 226 -3.96 -2.74 -7.51
C PHE A 226 -4.14 -2.56 -6.00
N ASP A 227 -3.14 -2.01 -5.31
CA ASP A 227 -3.06 -1.60 -3.89
C ASP A 227 -1.90 -2.28 -3.15
N ASP A 228 -1.52 -3.49 -3.59
CA ASP A 228 -0.59 -4.40 -2.93
C ASP A 228 -0.90 -4.61 -1.44
N VAL A 229 -2.15 -4.98 -1.15
CA VAL A 229 -2.63 -5.30 0.19
C VAL A 229 -1.95 -6.58 0.71
N ASP A 230 -1.85 -6.72 2.04
CA ASP A 230 -1.14 -7.86 2.64
C ASP A 230 -1.70 -9.22 2.14
N ALA A 231 -3.03 -9.32 1.97
CA ALA A 231 -3.71 -10.51 1.44
C ALA A 231 -3.23 -10.92 0.04
N ALA A 232 -2.80 -9.99 -0.80
CA ALA A 232 -2.27 -10.28 -2.14
C ALA A 232 -1.06 -11.23 -2.09
N SER A 233 -0.24 -11.11 -1.05
CA SER A 233 0.94 -11.96 -0.84
C SER A 233 0.66 -13.27 -0.09
N SER A 234 -0.53 -13.42 0.48
CA SER A 234 -0.93 -14.56 1.32
C SER A 234 -1.71 -15.64 0.57
N VAL A 235 -2.26 -15.32 -0.60
CA VAL A 235 -3.00 -16.28 -1.45
C VAL A 235 -2.08 -17.10 -2.35
N ARG A 236 -2.62 -18.17 -2.96
CA ARG A 236 -1.94 -18.97 -3.99
C ARG A 236 -2.83 -19.14 -5.23
N PRO A 237 -2.31 -18.83 -6.44
CA PRO A 237 -1.02 -18.16 -6.68
C PRO A 237 -1.00 -16.76 -6.02
N THR A 238 0.17 -16.30 -5.58
CA THR A 238 0.35 -14.95 -5.03
C THR A 238 -0.02 -13.89 -6.07
N LEU A 239 -0.84 -12.92 -5.67
CA LEU A 239 -1.41 -11.91 -6.56
C LEU A 239 -0.37 -10.85 -6.95
N SER A 240 -0.15 -10.67 -8.24
CA SER A 240 0.59 -9.56 -8.83
C SER A 240 -0.24 -8.29 -8.70
N SER A 241 0.36 -7.18 -8.32
CA SER A 241 -0.39 -5.96 -8.01
C SER A 241 0.42 -4.70 -8.29
N VAL A 242 -0.26 -3.60 -8.60
CA VAL A 242 0.34 -2.27 -8.56
C VAL A 242 0.39 -1.80 -7.11
N ARG A 243 1.59 -1.59 -6.58
CA ARG A 243 1.79 -1.04 -5.24
C ARG A 243 1.64 0.47 -5.27
N GLN A 244 0.77 0.97 -4.40
CA GLN A 244 0.75 2.37 -3.99
C GLN A 244 1.22 2.51 -2.54
N SER A 245 1.78 3.67 -2.21
CA SER A 245 2.28 3.95 -0.86
C SER A 245 1.28 4.80 -0.08
N PHE A 246 0.49 4.13 0.75
CA PHE A 246 -0.39 4.79 1.71
C PHE A 246 0.39 5.68 2.68
N ARG A 247 1.63 5.26 3.01
CA ARG A 247 2.54 6.03 3.87
C ARG A 247 2.98 7.32 3.19
N ALA A 248 3.48 7.27 1.95
CA ALA A 248 3.87 8.48 1.25
C ALA A 248 2.69 9.41 0.97
N THR A 249 1.51 8.86 0.69
CA THR A 249 0.27 9.62 0.55
C THR A 249 -0.05 10.40 1.82
N GLY A 250 -0.05 9.74 2.98
CA GLY A 250 -0.29 10.42 4.27
C GLY A 250 0.81 11.43 4.63
N ARG A 251 2.09 11.10 4.40
CA ARG A 251 3.22 12.01 4.62
C ARG A 251 3.10 13.27 3.78
N LEU A 252 2.91 13.12 2.47
CA LEU A 252 2.79 14.25 1.54
C LEU A 252 1.59 15.13 1.91
N ALA A 253 0.44 14.54 2.23
CA ALA A 253 -0.73 15.33 2.63
C ALA A 253 -0.51 16.12 3.92
N ALA A 254 0.13 15.51 4.92
CA ALA A 254 0.50 16.19 6.15
C ALA A 254 1.52 17.31 5.90
N SER A 255 2.57 17.05 5.10
CA SER A 255 3.57 18.06 4.75
C SER A 255 2.96 19.27 4.05
N LEU A 256 2.13 19.05 3.02
CA LEU A 256 1.44 20.13 2.31
C LEU A 256 0.53 20.93 3.26
N LEU A 257 -0.19 20.25 4.15
CA LEU A 257 -1.05 20.94 5.13
C LEU A 257 -0.24 21.76 6.13
N LEU A 258 0.90 21.24 6.61
CA LEU A 258 1.79 21.97 7.51
C LEU A 258 2.36 23.22 6.83
N GLU A 259 2.76 23.14 5.55
CA GLU A 259 3.18 24.31 4.78
C GLU A 259 2.08 25.38 4.73
N MET A 260 0.84 24.98 4.45
CA MET A 260 -0.32 25.89 4.44
C MET A 260 -0.60 26.50 5.82
N VAL A 261 -0.48 25.71 6.89
CA VAL A 261 -0.66 26.17 8.29
C VAL A 261 0.41 27.19 8.69
N ASP A 262 1.63 27.04 8.19
CA ASP A 262 2.73 27.99 8.39
C ASP A 262 2.62 29.25 7.49
N GLY A 263 1.62 29.30 6.62
CA GLY A 263 1.32 30.44 5.75
C GLY A 263 2.04 30.41 4.40
N HIS A 264 2.65 29.28 4.03
CA HIS A 264 3.25 29.10 2.71
C HIS A 264 2.16 28.81 1.67
N ALA A 265 2.37 29.29 0.45
CA ALA A 265 1.47 29.01 -0.66
C ALA A 265 1.75 27.60 -1.22
N VAL A 266 0.76 26.73 -1.16
CA VAL A 266 0.78 25.42 -1.82
C VAL A 266 -0.11 25.47 -3.05
N ALA A 267 0.39 24.99 -4.18
CA ALA A 267 -0.37 24.95 -5.42
C ALA A 267 -1.60 24.03 -5.28
N PRO A 268 -2.80 24.49 -5.69
CA PRO A 268 -3.96 23.62 -5.74
C PRO A 268 -3.83 22.59 -6.87
N GLY A 269 -4.65 21.54 -6.81
CA GLY A 269 -4.65 20.46 -7.81
C GLY A 269 -3.87 19.23 -7.36
N ARG A 270 -3.49 18.39 -8.32
CA ARG A 270 -2.96 17.05 -8.08
C ARG A 270 -1.50 17.07 -7.64
N HIS A 271 -1.23 16.39 -6.53
CA HIS A 271 0.10 16.04 -6.05
C HIS A 271 0.22 14.51 -6.07
N LEU A 272 0.97 13.99 -7.05
CA LEU A 272 1.00 12.55 -7.32
C LEU A 272 2.08 11.84 -6.50
N VAL A 273 1.69 10.70 -5.91
CA VAL A 273 2.59 9.75 -5.28
C VAL A 273 2.88 8.62 -6.28
N PRO A 274 4.15 8.36 -6.64
CA PRO A 274 4.49 7.30 -7.58
C PRO A 274 3.94 5.93 -7.18
N THR A 275 3.54 5.14 -8.17
CA THR A 275 3.15 3.73 -8.02
C THR A 275 4.02 2.85 -8.91
N TRP A 276 4.12 1.57 -8.58
CA TRP A 276 4.93 0.62 -9.34
C TRP A 276 4.30 -0.76 -9.35
N PHE A 277 4.47 -1.46 -10.47
CA PHE A 277 3.98 -2.83 -10.61
C PHE A 277 4.87 -3.83 -9.86
N VAL A 278 4.26 -4.76 -9.14
CA VAL A 278 4.91 -5.84 -8.38
C VAL A 278 4.47 -7.18 -8.97
N PRO A 279 5.30 -7.80 -9.84
CA PRO A 279 4.99 -9.10 -10.44
C PRO A 279 5.09 -10.24 -9.44
N ARG A 280 4.17 -11.20 -9.52
CA ARG A 280 4.07 -12.42 -8.71
C ARG A 280 3.48 -13.59 -9.52
N GLU A 281 3.14 -14.68 -8.83
CA GLU A 281 2.68 -15.93 -9.44
C GLU A 281 1.42 -15.76 -10.32
N SER A 282 0.50 -14.87 -9.96
CA SER A 282 -0.77 -14.72 -10.70
C SER A 282 -0.62 -14.09 -12.09
N CYS A 283 0.55 -13.57 -12.48
CA CYS A 283 0.81 -13.08 -13.84
C CYS A 283 1.76 -13.98 -14.64
N GLY A 284 2.12 -15.16 -14.13
CA GLY A 284 3.08 -16.08 -14.78
C GLY A 284 4.53 -15.93 -14.30
N CYS A 285 4.82 -14.95 -13.44
CA CYS A 285 6.15 -14.80 -12.86
C CYS A 285 6.38 -15.82 -11.74
N ALA A 286 7.56 -16.46 -11.71
CA ALA A 286 7.93 -17.32 -10.59
C ALA A 286 7.97 -16.52 -9.28
N THR A 287 7.72 -17.18 -8.14
CA THR A 287 7.92 -16.61 -6.81
C THR A 287 9.37 -16.10 -6.72
N GLY A 288 9.52 -14.77 -6.74
CA GLY A 288 10.81 -14.09 -6.68
C GLY A 288 11.42 -13.56 -7.99
N SER A 289 10.69 -13.63 -9.10
CA SER A 289 11.05 -12.95 -10.36
C SER A 289 10.92 -11.41 -10.29
N ALA A 290 10.42 -10.86 -9.17
CA ALA A 290 10.42 -9.42 -8.93
C ALA A 290 11.83 -8.80 -9.03
N VAL A 291 12.88 -9.57 -8.72
CA VAL A 291 14.27 -9.14 -8.90
C VAL A 291 14.71 -9.21 -10.36
N GLU A 292 14.18 -10.08 -11.20
CA GLU A 292 14.52 -10.15 -12.64
C GLU A 292 13.98 -8.93 -13.39
N VAL A 293 12.74 -8.53 -13.08
CA VAL A 293 12.12 -7.30 -13.63
C VAL A 293 12.84 -6.04 -13.13
N ILE A 294 13.35 -6.04 -11.89
CA ILE A 294 14.16 -4.92 -11.36
C ILE A 294 15.61 -4.95 -11.86
N ALA A 295 16.14 -6.11 -12.22
CA ALA A 295 17.52 -6.21 -12.64
C ALA A 295 17.77 -5.70 -14.05
N GLU A 296 16.79 -5.75 -14.93
CA GLU A 296 16.82 -4.96 -16.17
C GLU A 296 16.88 -3.44 -15.88
N LEU A 297 16.59 -3.04 -14.63
CA LEU A 297 16.71 -1.67 -14.10
C LEU A 297 17.91 -1.46 -13.17
N ASP A 298 18.84 -2.42 -13.01
CA ASP A 298 20.12 -2.12 -12.35
C ASP A 298 20.80 -1.02 -13.17
N PRO A 299 21.02 0.19 -12.61
CA PRO A 299 21.73 1.21 -13.35
C PRO A 299 23.13 0.67 -13.67
N ALA A 300 23.51 0.70 -14.95
CA ALA A 300 24.87 0.32 -15.39
C ALA A 300 25.97 1.09 -14.64
N SER A 301 25.60 2.20 -13.99
CA SER A 301 26.44 3.03 -13.14
C SER A 301 26.71 2.48 -11.73
N LEU A 302 26.08 1.40 -11.28
CA LEU A 302 26.32 0.81 -9.95
C LEU A 302 27.45 -0.23 -10.02
N PRO A 303 28.67 0.08 -9.55
CA PRO A 303 29.84 -0.73 -9.84
C PRO A 303 29.92 -2.00 -8.98
N THR A 304 29.45 -1.97 -7.73
CA THR A 304 29.64 -3.09 -6.80
C THR A 304 28.37 -3.93 -6.60
N PRO A 305 28.50 -5.25 -6.33
CA PRO A 305 27.37 -6.09 -5.93
C PRO A 305 26.58 -5.54 -4.73
N ARG A 306 27.28 -4.89 -3.79
CA ARG A 306 26.68 -4.25 -2.61
C ARG A 306 25.76 -3.08 -2.99
N ASP A 307 26.20 -2.21 -3.90
CA ASP A 307 25.40 -1.08 -4.36
C ASP A 307 24.12 -1.55 -5.05
N ARG A 308 24.22 -2.63 -5.84
CA ARG A 308 23.06 -3.26 -6.48
C ARG A 308 22.13 -3.92 -5.47
N LEU A 309 22.65 -4.62 -4.46
CA LEU A 309 21.85 -5.16 -3.35
C LEU A 309 21.03 -4.06 -2.66
N ARG A 310 21.69 -2.96 -2.28
CA ARG A 310 21.05 -1.80 -1.66
C ARG A 310 19.93 -1.24 -2.53
N PHE A 311 20.21 -1.02 -3.81
CA PHE A 311 19.25 -0.48 -4.77
C PHE A 311 18.02 -1.40 -4.91
N ARG A 312 18.23 -2.71 -5.04
CA ARG A 312 17.13 -3.69 -5.16
C ARG A 312 16.29 -3.78 -3.90
N LEU A 313 16.90 -3.80 -2.71
CA LEU A 313 16.18 -3.80 -1.44
C LEU A 313 15.37 -2.51 -1.27
N GLN A 314 15.95 -1.35 -1.61
CA GLN A 314 15.20 -0.08 -1.61
C GLN A 314 13.98 -0.16 -2.53
N ARG A 315 14.19 -0.60 -3.78
CA ARG A 315 13.14 -0.75 -4.80
C ARG A 315 12.05 -1.74 -4.40
N LEU A 316 12.40 -2.88 -3.81
CA LEU A 316 11.42 -3.91 -3.47
C LEU A 316 10.67 -3.65 -2.17
N LEU A 317 11.31 -3.04 -1.19
CA LEU A 317 10.68 -2.74 0.09
C LEU A 317 9.87 -1.44 0.01
N PHE A 318 10.35 -0.46 -0.75
CA PHE A 318 9.82 0.91 -0.73
C PHE A 318 9.51 1.48 -2.11
N GLY A 319 9.79 0.74 -3.19
CA GLY A 319 9.56 1.22 -4.56
C GLY A 319 10.56 2.25 -5.02
N GLY A 320 10.07 3.19 -5.85
CA GLY A 320 10.85 4.33 -6.33
C GLY A 320 11.00 5.47 -5.33
N GLU A 321 10.55 5.32 -4.08
CA GLU A 321 10.48 6.43 -3.14
C GLU A 321 11.85 6.82 -2.55
N PRO A 322 12.13 8.13 -2.41
CA PRO A 322 13.18 8.59 -1.53
C PRO A 322 12.83 8.21 -0.10
N LEU A 323 13.69 7.43 0.54
CA LEU A 323 13.55 7.09 1.94
C LEU A 323 13.85 8.30 2.82
N PRO A 324 13.09 8.50 3.92
CA PRO A 324 13.51 9.37 5.01
C PRO A 324 14.94 9.02 5.45
N PRO A 325 15.75 10.00 5.89
CA PRO A 325 17.15 9.75 6.27
C PRO A 325 17.34 8.62 7.30
N GLU A 326 16.40 8.48 8.24
CA GLU A 326 16.43 7.43 9.28
C GLU A 326 16.16 6.02 8.71
N GLU A 327 15.17 5.90 7.83
CA GLU A 327 14.86 4.64 7.14
C GLU A 327 16.00 4.26 6.18
N LEU A 328 16.60 5.25 5.50
CA LEU A 328 17.75 5.06 4.63
C LEU A 328 18.98 4.56 5.41
N ALA A 329 19.27 5.17 6.56
CA ALA A 329 20.36 4.73 7.44
C ALA A 329 20.14 3.31 7.97
N THR A 330 18.89 2.96 8.27
CA THR A 330 18.52 1.59 8.69
C THR A 330 18.72 0.58 7.56
N LEU A 331 18.36 0.94 6.32
CA LEU A 331 18.60 0.11 5.14
C LEU A 331 20.10 -0.07 4.88
N ASP A 332 20.87 1.01 4.96
CA ASP A 332 22.32 1.00 4.79
C ASP A 332 22.99 0.10 5.83
N GLN A 333 22.55 0.19 7.10
CA GLN A 333 23.02 -0.69 8.16
C GLN A 333 22.70 -2.17 7.86
N ALA A 334 21.50 -2.48 7.38
CA ALA A 334 21.12 -3.84 7.04
C ALA A 334 21.97 -4.41 5.88
N VAL A 335 22.21 -3.61 4.85
CA VAL A 335 23.07 -3.95 3.71
C VAL A 335 24.49 -4.22 4.18
N GLU A 336 25.02 -3.42 5.12
CA GLU A 336 26.36 -3.64 5.68
C GLU A 336 26.49 -4.93 6.47
N LEU A 337 25.49 -5.23 7.30
CA LEU A 337 25.46 -6.48 8.04
C LEU A 337 25.40 -7.68 7.09
N ILE A 338 24.62 -7.60 6.00
CA ILE A 338 24.56 -8.64 4.97
C ILE A 338 25.89 -8.78 4.23
N ALA A 339 26.48 -7.66 3.80
CA ALA A 339 27.72 -7.66 3.04
C ALA A 339 28.89 -8.22 3.87
N GLY A 340 28.92 -7.91 5.16
CA GLY A 340 29.88 -8.46 6.12
C GLY A 340 29.83 -9.98 6.26
N CYS A 341 28.71 -10.62 5.91
CA CYS A 341 28.56 -12.08 5.94
C CYS A 341 29.11 -12.80 4.68
N VAL A 342 29.46 -12.09 3.60
CA VAL A 342 29.83 -12.69 2.28
C VAL A 342 31.26 -12.39 1.84
N GLY A 343 32.04 -11.66 2.66
CA GLY A 343 33.35 -11.16 2.27
C GLY A 343 34.53 -12.12 2.57
N PRO A 344 35.68 -11.97 1.88
CA PRO A 344 36.90 -12.68 2.24
C PRO A 344 37.36 -12.30 3.66
N GLY A 345 37.46 -13.29 4.55
CA GLY A 345 37.84 -13.10 5.96
C GLY A 345 36.69 -13.12 6.98
N CYS A 346 35.55 -13.72 6.64
CA CYS A 346 34.32 -13.83 7.46
C CYS A 346 34.47 -14.69 8.76
N GLY A 347 35.52 -14.49 9.54
CA GLY A 347 35.87 -15.36 10.67
C GLY A 347 36.47 -14.68 11.91
N ALA A 348 36.33 -13.37 12.15
CA ALA A 348 37.09 -12.75 13.26
C ALA A 348 36.38 -11.77 14.22
N THR A 349 35.15 -11.30 14.02
CA THR A 349 34.60 -10.26 14.93
C THR A 349 33.15 -10.41 15.40
N GLU A 350 32.24 -11.08 14.67
CA GLU A 350 30.85 -11.36 15.12
C GLU A 350 30.36 -12.66 14.47
N PRO A 351 29.56 -13.54 15.14
CA PRO A 351 29.03 -14.73 14.49
C PRO A 351 28.11 -14.35 13.33
N ALA A 352 28.30 -14.93 12.14
CA ALA A 352 27.50 -14.62 10.94
C ALA A 352 25.97 -14.69 11.20
N HIS A 353 25.53 -15.60 12.08
CA HIS A 353 24.13 -15.70 12.49
C HIS A 353 23.59 -14.44 13.20
N ASP A 354 24.40 -13.75 14.01
CA ASP A 354 23.93 -12.55 14.72
C ASP A 354 23.80 -11.35 13.79
N ALA A 355 24.75 -11.18 12.87
CA ALA A 355 24.69 -10.17 11.82
C ALA A 355 23.46 -10.39 10.91
N CYS A 356 23.22 -11.62 10.45
CA CYS A 356 22.02 -11.98 9.67
C CYS A 356 20.72 -11.67 10.42
N ARG A 357 20.65 -12.00 11.71
CA ARG A 357 19.49 -11.72 12.56
C ARG A 357 19.25 -10.22 12.73
N ARG A 358 20.30 -9.43 12.96
CA ARG A 358 20.20 -7.96 13.08
C ARG A 358 19.77 -7.32 11.76
N ALA A 359 20.30 -7.80 10.64
CA ALA A 359 19.89 -7.37 9.30
C ALA A 359 18.40 -7.70 9.05
N ALA A 360 17.97 -8.93 9.35
CA ALA A 360 16.58 -9.35 9.24
C ALA A 360 15.65 -8.45 10.07
N ARG A 361 16.01 -8.14 11.33
CA ARG A 361 15.22 -7.24 12.19
C ARG A 361 15.16 -5.81 11.64
N ALA A 362 16.27 -5.29 11.13
CA ALA A 362 16.31 -3.97 10.49
C ALA A 362 15.39 -3.94 9.26
N LEU A 363 15.50 -4.92 8.35
CA LEU A 363 14.65 -5.03 7.16
C LEU A 363 13.17 -5.22 7.52
N PHE A 364 12.88 -5.99 8.56
CA PHE A 364 11.51 -6.16 9.07
C PHE A 364 10.96 -4.88 9.70
N SER A 365 11.77 -4.12 10.43
CA SER A 365 11.34 -2.83 11.01
C SER A 365 11.00 -1.80 9.92
N LEU A 366 11.71 -1.87 8.80
CA LEU A 366 11.51 -1.04 7.62
C LEU A 366 10.21 -1.41 6.89
N SER A 367 10.00 -2.70 6.64
CA SER A 367 8.80 -3.23 6.01
C SER A 367 8.39 -4.51 6.72
N PRO A 368 7.40 -4.49 7.62
CA PRO A 368 7.03 -5.67 8.40
C PRO A 368 6.06 -6.61 7.65
N ARG A 369 6.18 -6.74 6.32
CA ARG A 369 5.25 -7.49 5.45
C ARG A 369 5.78 -8.87 5.08
N TRP A 370 4.88 -9.80 4.73
CA TRP A 370 5.29 -11.10 4.17
C TRP A 370 6.16 -10.94 2.91
N THR A 371 5.84 -9.94 2.09
CA THR A 371 6.61 -9.59 0.89
C THR A 371 8.07 -9.22 1.18
N THR A 372 8.38 -8.77 2.41
CA THR A 372 9.75 -8.48 2.83
C THR A 372 10.58 -9.75 2.88
N ILE A 373 10.01 -10.87 3.35
CA ILE A 373 10.70 -12.16 3.38
C ILE A 373 11.11 -12.56 1.96
N THR A 374 10.14 -12.61 1.05
CA THR A 374 10.40 -13.04 -0.33
C THR A 374 11.36 -12.08 -1.04
N ALA A 375 11.11 -10.77 -0.98
CA ALA A 375 11.96 -9.77 -1.61
C ALA A 375 13.40 -9.79 -1.10
N CYS A 376 13.60 -9.93 0.21
CA CYS A 376 14.94 -10.01 0.79
C CYS A 376 15.66 -11.28 0.34
N VAL A 377 14.96 -12.43 0.31
CA VAL A 377 15.54 -13.69 -0.16
C VAL A 377 16.03 -13.60 -1.61
N ASP A 378 15.22 -13.02 -2.50
CA ASP A 378 15.58 -12.91 -3.90
C ASP A 378 16.76 -11.97 -4.12
N CYS A 379 16.76 -10.83 -3.42
CA CYS A 379 17.88 -9.89 -3.42
C CYS A 379 19.17 -10.56 -2.94
N LEU A 380 19.08 -11.35 -1.87
CA LEU A 380 20.21 -12.07 -1.29
C LEU A 380 20.74 -13.15 -2.23
N ARG A 381 19.86 -13.99 -2.81
CA ARG A 381 20.26 -15.02 -3.78
C ARG A 381 21.03 -14.43 -4.96
N ARG A 382 20.55 -13.31 -5.50
CA ARG A 382 21.22 -12.63 -6.61
C ARG A 382 22.55 -11.99 -6.20
N TYR A 383 22.58 -11.36 -5.02
CA TYR A 383 23.81 -10.82 -4.46
C TYR A 383 24.87 -11.92 -4.26
N CYS A 384 24.49 -13.10 -3.73
CA CYS A 384 25.39 -14.25 -3.65
C CYS A 384 25.96 -14.64 -5.00
N GLN A 385 25.10 -14.70 -6.03
CA GLN A 385 25.53 -15.07 -7.38
C GLN A 385 26.59 -14.11 -7.91
N GLU A 386 26.36 -12.80 -7.78
CA GLU A 386 27.31 -11.78 -8.24
C GLU A 386 28.64 -11.81 -7.48
N VAL A 387 28.60 -12.06 -6.17
CA VAL A 387 29.82 -12.19 -5.36
C VAL A 387 30.61 -13.44 -5.79
N ARG A 388 29.93 -14.56 -6.08
CA ARG A 388 30.56 -15.78 -6.60
C ARG A 388 31.19 -15.56 -7.98
N ASP A 389 30.46 -14.90 -8.88
CA ASP A 389 30.95 -14.62 -10.24
C ASP A 389 32.19 -13.68 -10.20
N ALA A 390 32.23 -12.74 -9.25
CA ALA A 390 33.37 -11.84 -9.06
C ALA A 390 34.55 -12.47 -8.29
N ALA A 391 34.30 -13.44 -7.40
CA ALA A 391 35.31 -14.09 -6.57
C ALA A 391 34.96 -15.58 -6.34
N PRO A 392 35.32 -16.49 -7.26
CA PRO A 392 34.97 -17.92 -7.17
C PRO A 392 35.51 -18.65 -5.93
N GLU A 393 36.53 -18.09 -5.27
CA GLU A 393 37.14 -18.64 -4.05
C GLU A 393 36.48 -18.15 -2.75
N ALA A 394 35.51 -17.23 -2.83
CA ALA A 394 34.66 -16.87 -1.70
C ALA A 394 33.68 -18.02 -1.42
N GLY A 395 33.87 -18.73 -0.30
CA GLY A 395 33.15 -19.97 0.03
C GLY A 395 31.64 -19.83 0.29
N ALA A 396 31.04 -20.94 0.76
CA ALA A 396 29.61 -21.18 1.01
C ALA A 396 28.86 -20.47 2.19
N PRO A 397 29.42 -19.58 3.05
CA PRO A 397 28.71 -19.10 4.25
C PRO A 397 27.35 -18.42 4.04
N LEU A 398 27.04 -17.89 2.85
CA LEU A 398 25.78 -17.17 2.65
C LEU A 398 24.58 -18.04 2.25
N GLU A 399 24.78 -19.23 1.71
CA GLU A 399 23.64 -20.14 1.49
C GLU A 399 23.05 -20.60 2.84
N GLU A 400 23.91 -20.82 3.84
CA GLU A 400 23.51 -21.03 5.23
C GLU A 400 22.91 -19.74 5.85
N GLY A 401 23.49 -18.57 5.55
CA GLY A 401 23.01 -17.26 6.02
C GLY A 401 21.63 -16.84 5.48
N ILE A 402 21.28 -17.19 4.24
CA ILE A 402 19.94 -16.92 3.67
C ILE A 402 18.85 -17.64 4.47
N SER A 403 19.10 -18.88 4.87
CA SER A 403 18.16 -19.66 5.67
C SER A 403 17.94 -19.01 7.05
N GLU A 404 18.98 -18.44 7.65
CA GLU A 404 18.87 -17.70 8.92
C GLU A 404 18.09 -16.39 8.76
N VAL A 405 18.37 -15.59 7.71
CA VAL A 405 17.61 -14.36 7.42
C VAL A 405 16.13 -14.70 7.19
N MET A 406 15.84 -15.75 6.42
CA MET A 406 14.48 -16.25 6.22
C MET A 406 13.80 -16.62 7.54
N LEU A 407 14.49 -17.40 8.38
CA LEU A 407 13.96 -17.87 9.65
C LEU A 407 13.65 -16.69 10.58
N GLU A 408 14.55 -15.73 10.70
CA GLU A 408 14.36 -14.58 11.57
C GLU A 408 13.29 -13.60 11.06
N LEU A 409 13.20 -13.37 9.74
CA LEU A 409 12.10 -12.59 9.16
C LEU A 409 10.75 -13.30 9.38
N SER A 410 10.70 -14.62 9.21
CA SER A 410 9.50 -15.43 9.46
C SER A 410 9.08 -15.40 10.94
N ARG A 411 10.06 -15.50 11.86
CA ARG A 411 9.83 -15.41 13.31
C ARG A 411 9.29 -14.03 13.69
N ALA A 412 9.88 -12.96 13.16
CA ALA A 412 9.44 -11.59 13.41
C ALA A 412 8.01 -11.35 12.92
N LEU A 413 7.67 -11.89 11.74
CA LEU A 413 6.33 -11.79 11.17
C LEU A 413 5.30 -12.56 12.00
N ALA A 414 5.59 -13.81 12.36
CA ALA A 414 4.71 -14.63 13.21
C ALA A 414 4.46 -13.95 14.57
N GLN A 415 5.49 -13.36 15.18
CA GLN A 415 5.37 -12.63 16.44
C GLN A 415 4.47 -11.39 16.29
N ARG A 416 4.60 -10.66 15.18
CA ARG A 416 3.76 -9.50 14.87
C ARG A 416 2.30 -9.92 14.71
N GLU A 417 2.02 -10.95 13.92
CA GLU A 417 0.66 -11.46 13.70
C GLU A 417 0.02 -11.96 15.00
N ALA A 418 0.79 -12.69 15.83
CA ALA A 418 0.33 -13.13 17.14
C ALA A 418 -0.04 -11.94 18.05
N THR A 419 0.77 -10.89 18.04
CA THR A 419 0.52 -9.66 18.82
C THR A 419 -0.73 -8.95 18.30
N ALA A 420 -0.87 -8.77 16.98
CA ALA A 420 -2.03 -8.13 16.36
C ALA A 420 -3.33 -8.88 16.65
N ASN A 421 -3.33 -10.22 16.51
CA ASN A 421 -4.48 -11.07 16.84
C ASN A 421 -4.86 -11.00 18.32
N THR A 422 -3.87 -10.90 19.21
CA THR A 422 -4.11 -10.75 20.65
C THR A 422 -4.76 -9.41 20.95
N THR A 423 -4.26 -8.32 20.36
CA THR A 423 -4.82 -6.97 20.49
C THR A 423 -6.27 -6.92 19.97
N LEU A 424 -6.53 -7.49 18.80
CA LEU A 424 -7.87 -7.56 18.22
C LEU A 424 -8.84 -8.31 19.14
N HIS A 425 -8.44 -9.48 19.68
CA HIS A 425 -9.26 -10.22 20.64
C HIS A 425 -9.55 -9.43 21.91
N LEU A 426 -8.56 -8.70 22.44
CA LEU A 426 -8.76 -7.84 23.61
C LEU A 426 -9.73 -6.69 23.32
N GLN A 427 -9.65 -6.11 22.12
CA GLN A 427 -10.55 -5.03 21.70
C GLN A 427 -11.97 -5.54 21.50
N MET A 428 -12.16 -6.67 20.81
CA MET A 428 -13.48 -7.30 20.65
C MET A 428 -14.10 -7.66 22.00
N ARG A 429 -13.30 -8.16 22.97
CA ARG A 429 -13.79 -8.42 24.33
C ARG A 429 -14.24 -7.13 25.03
N ARG A 430 -13.48 -6.05 24.91
CA ARG A 430 -13.87 -4.74 25.48
C ARG A 430 -15.15 -4.21 24.85
N GLU A 431 -15.28 -4.24 23.53
CA GLU A 431 -16.49 -3.82 22.83
C GLU A 431 -17.71 -4.68 23.19
N HIS A 432 -17.52 -5.99 23.30
CA HIS A 432 -18.57 -6.90 23.78
C HIS A 432 -18.99 -6.57 25.21
N GLN A 433 -18.04 -6.35 26.13
CA GLN A 433 -18.33 -5.95 27.51
C GLN A 433 -19.05 -4.60 27.58
N LEU A 434 -18.63 -3.60 26.78
CA LEU A 434 -19.30 -2.31 26.68
C LEU A 434 -20.72 -2.46 26.14
N SER A 435 -20.91 -3.24 25.08
CA SER A 435 -22.23 -3.50 24.49
C SER A 435 -23.15 -4.21 25.47
N MET A 436 -22.65 -5.24 26.17
CA MET A 436 -23.40 -5.94 27.22
C MET A 436 -23.68 -5.04 28.43
N GLY A 437 -22.76 -4.14 28.79
CA GLY A 437 -22.97 -3.13 29.83
C GLY A 437 -24.07 -2.13 29.48
N LEU A 438 -24.09 -1.65 28.24
CA LEU A 438 -25.12 -0.75 27.71
C LEU A 438 -26.49 -1.45 27.61
N MET A 439 -26.52 -2.73 27.17
CA MET A 439 -27.76 -3.52 27.09
C MET A 439 -28.30 -3.96 28.45
N SER A 440 -27.44 -4.13 29.46
CA SER A 440 -27.85 -4.52 30.82
C SER A 440 -28.32 -3.35 31.69
N GLY A 441 -28.29 -2.12 31.17
CA GLY A 441 -28.89 -0.95 31.80
C GLY A 441 -28.29 -0.60 33.16
N SER A 442 -26.98 -0.82 33.38
CA SER A 442 -26.35 -0.34 34.61
C SER A 442 -26.22 1.18 34.60
N SER A 443 -27.15 1.82 35.30
CA SER A 443 -27.17 3.26 35.61
C SER A 443 -26.06 3.63 36.60
N GLY A 444 -24.80 3.56 36.16
CA GLY A 444 -23.65 4.04 36.92
C GLY A 444 -22.88 5.08 36.10
N ASP A 445 -22.79 6.31 36.61
CA ASP A 445 -22.01 7.40 36.04
C ASP A 445 -20.52 6.99 35.88
N PRO A 446 -19.92 7.05 34.69
CA PRO A 446 -18.51 6.70 34.47
C PRO A 446 -17.52 7.70 35.07
N ARG A 447 -17.96 8.74 35.81
CA ARG A 447 -17.11 9.70 36.54
C ARG A 447 -17.03 9.49 38.06
N ALA A 448 -17.64 8.45 38.62
CA ALA A 448 -17.61 8.17 40.06
C ALA A 448 -16.36 7.41 40.51
#